data_AF-A0A0F9LGB2-F1
#
_entry.id   AF-A0A0F9LGB2-F1
#
_cell.length_a   1.000
_cell.length_b   1.000
_cell.length_c   1.000
_cell.angle_alpha   90.00
_cell.angle_beta   90.00
_cell.angle_gamma   90.00
#
_symmetry.space_group_name_H-M   'P 1'
#
loop_
_entity.id
_entity.type
_entity.pdbx_description
1 polymer ?
#
loop_
_entity_poly.entity_id
_entity_poly.type
_entity_poly.pdbx_seq_one_letter_code
_entity_poly.pdbx_strand_id
1 'polypeptide(L)'
;DLFINISSFHEMRHDQIEWYFKLIDSVIRKYVYIKQWKTVRLTYDDESISEKDYPIREKWVKIFWRECRVKTKFFEALFKLNNEENS
;
A
#
# COMPACT_ATOMS: atom_id res chain seq x y z
N ASP A 1 15.88 0.19 -5.57
CA ASP A 1 15.24 1.12 -4.62
C ASP A 1 14.16 0.38 -3.84
N LEU A 2 13.82 0.88 -2.66
CA LEU A 2 12.80 0.29 -1.79
C LEU A 2 11.97 1.43 -1.23
N PHE A 3 10.66 1.37 -1.43
CA PHE A 3 9.69 2.24 -0.78
C PHE A 3 9.06 1.50 0.39
N ILE A 4 8.94 2.19 1.52
CA ILE A 4 8.35 1.66 2.75
C ILE A 4 7.29 2.66 3.21
N ASN A 5 6.06 2.19 3.39
CA ASN A 5 5.04 2.95 4.09
C ASN A 5 4.48 2.15 5.27
N ILE A 6 4.49 2.75 6.45
CA ILE A 6 4.01 2.10 7.68
C ILE A 6 2.98 3.03 8.31
N SER A 7 1.75 2.55 8.42
CA SER A 7 0.69 3.16 9.22
C SER A 7 0.49 4.65 8.92
N SER A 8 0.35 5.03 7.65
CA SER A 8 0.06 6.43 7.30
C SER A 8 -1.02 6.60 6.23
N PHE A 9 -1.22 5.62 5.34
CA PHE A 9 -2.26 5.75 4.31
C PHE A 9 -3.67 5.79 4.88
N HIS A 10 -3.92 5.13 6.00
CA HIS A 10 -5.20 5.20 6.71
C HIS A 10 -5.57 6.60 7.25
N GLU A 11 -4.66 7.57 7.20
CA GLU A 11 -4.89 8.97 7.59
C GLU A 11 -5.27 9.85 6.37
N MET A 12 -5.31 9.26 5.18
CA MET A 12 -5.56 9.93 3.91
C MET A 12 -6.92 9.49 3.35
N ARG A 13 -7.50 10.31 2.48
CA ARG A 13 -8.67 9.92 1.68
C ARG A 13 -8.27 8.95 0.56
N HIS A 14 -9.26 8.21 0.02
CA HIS A 14 -9.06 7.25 -1.07
C HIS A 14 -8.40 7.87 -2.32
N ASP A 15 -8.78 9.08 -2.71
CA ASP A 15 -8.20 9.81 -3.84
C ASP A 15 -6.70 10.12 -3.64
N GLN A 16 -6.33 10.51 -2.41
CA GLN A 16 -4.95 10.78 -2.05
C GLN A 16 -4.10 9.50 -2.07
N ILE A 17 -4.64 8.40 -1.54
CA ILE A 17 -3.99 7.08 -1.59
C ILE A 17 -3.76 6.68 -3.04
N GLU A 18 -4.76 6.81 -3.90
CA GLU A 18 -4.64 6.52 -5.33
C GLU A 18 -3.51 7.31 -5.99
N TRP A 19 -3.41 8.62 -5.71
CA TRP A 19 -2.31 9.46 -6.20
C TRP A 19 -0.94 9.00 -5.70
N TYR A 20 -0.80 8.64 -4.44
CA TYR A 20 0.46 8.09 -3.92
C TYR A 20 0.85 6.80 -4.63
N PHE A 21 -0.10 5.90 -4.86
CA PHE A 21 0.16 4.67 -5.58
C PHE A 21 0.56 4.93 -7.04
N LYS A 22 0.00 5.95 -7.71
CA LYS A 22 0.47 6.39 -9.05
C LYS A 22 1.90 6.91 -9.00
N LEU A 23 2.22 7.73 -8.01
CA LEU A 23 3.56 8.30 -7.86
C LEU A 23 4.59 7.20 -7.59
N ILE A 24 4.33 6.31 -6.63
CA ILE A 24 5.17 5.14 -6.32
C ILE A 24 5.42 4.32 -7.59
N ASP A 25 4.37 4.06 -8.35
CA ASP A 25 4.46 3.30 -9.59
C ASP A 25 5.36 3.95 -10.64
N SER A 26 5.36 5.28 -10.70
CA SER A 26 6.16 6.07 -11.64
C SER A 26 7.64 6.19 -11.25
N VAL A 27 7.97 6.20 -9.95
CA VAL A 27 9.34 6.49 -9.47
C VAL A 27 10.08 5.28 -8.91
N ILE A 28 9.36 4.30 -8.34
CA ILE A 28 9.98 3.12 -7.73
C ILE A 28 10.20 2.03 -8.79
N ARG A 29 11.32 1.31 -8.69
CA ARG A 29 11.71 0.29 -9.67
C ARG A 29 11.81 -1.13 -9.11
N LYS A 30 12.17 -1.31 -7.83
CA LYS A 30 12.41 -2.67 -7.29
C LYS A 30 11.35 -3.14 -6.30
N TYR A 31 11.17 -2.47 -5.17
CA TYR A 31 10.34 -3.01 -4.09
C TYR A 31 9.45 -1.97 -3.40
N VAL A 32 8.23 -2.40 -3.05
CA VAL A 32 7.28 -1.65 -2.24
C VAL A 32 6.84 -2.50 -1.06
N TYR A 33 7.09 -2.01 0.14
CA TYR A 33 6.57 -2.58 1.38
C TYR A 33 5.52 -1.66 1.98
N ILE A 34 4.37 -2.23 2.32
CA ILE A 34 3.31 -1.52 3.05
C ILE A 34 2.94 -2.30 4.31
N LYS A 35 2.72 -1.58 5.40
CA LYS A 35 2.16 -2.11 6.64
C LYS A 35 1.06 -1.20 7.14
N GLN A 36 -0.19 -1.63 7.06
CA GLN A 36 -1.34 -0.79 7.37
C GLN A 36 -2.32 -1.52 8.28
N TRP A 37 -3.28 -0.78 8.83
CA TRP A 37 -4.43 -1.37 9.48
C TRP A 37 -5.27 -2.19 8.49
N LYS A 38 -5.85 -3.30 8.97
CA LYS A 38 -6.78 -4.12 8.18
C LYS A 38 -8.09 -3.39 7.88
N THR A 39 -8.54 -2.56 8.83
CA THR A 39 -9.72 -1.70 8.69
C THR A 39 -9.58 -0.51 9.64
N VAL A 40 -9.85 0.69 9.14
CA VAL A 40 -9.96 1.94 9.92
C VAL A 40 -11.20 2.68 9.45
N ARG A 41 -11.95 3.24 10.40
CA ARG A 41 -12.99 4.24 10.12
C ARG A 41 -12.35 5.62 10.16
N LEU A 42 -12.54 6.40 9.11
CA LEU A 42 -12.14 7.79 9.07
C LEU A 42 -13.11 8.58 9.96
N THR A 43 -12.59 9.41 10.86
CA THR A 43 -13.39 10.12 11.86
C THR A 43 -14.30 11.21 11.29
N TYR A 44 -14.10 11.61 10.04
CA TYR A 44 -14.70 12.83 9.50
C TYR A 44 -15.77 12.60 8.42
N ASP A 45 -15.82 11.42 7.76
CA ASP A 45 -16.62 11.25 6.53
C ASP A 45 -17.48 9.97 6.49
N ASP A 46 -17.67 9.24 7.60
CA ASP A 46 -18.30 7.89 7.64
C ASP A 46 -17.64 6.85 6.69
N GLU A 47 -16.57 7.24 6.00
CA GLU A 47 -15.78 6.38 5.14
C GLU A 47 -14.88 5.45 5.94
N SER A 48 -14.62 4.28 5.37
CA SER A 48 -13.66 3.34 5.93
C SER A 48 -12.64 2.95 4.87
N ILE A 49 -11.42 2.68 5.34
CA ILE A 49 -10.35 2.11 4.53
C ILE A 49 -10.07 0.74 5.08
N SER A 50 -10.22 -0.25 4.23
CA SER A 50 -9.89 -1.64 4.48
C SER A 50 -8.67 -2.08 3.70
N GLU A 51 -8.14 -3.22 4.12
CA GLU A 51 -7.07 -3.95 3.46
C GLU A 51 -7.29 -4.16 1.94
N LYS A 52 -8.55 -4.28 1.51
CA LYS A 52 -8.93 -4.53 0.12
C LYS A 52 -9.02 -3.25 -0.73
N ASP A 53 -9.05 -2.09 -0.09
CA ASP A 53 -9.26 -0.81 -0.77
C ASP A 53 -7.95 -0.19 -1.27
N TYR A 54 -6.80 -0.76 -0.87
CA TYR A 54 -5.51 -0.30 -1.37
C TYR A 54 -5.38 -0.58 -2.88
N PRO A 55 -5.11 0.44 -3.71
CA PRO A 55 -5.08 0.32 -5.16
C PRO A 55 -3.76 -0.27 -5.66
N ILE A 56 -3.52 -1.54 -5.30
CA ILE A 56 -2.36 -2.29 -5.75
C ILE A 56 -2.38 -2.38 -7.27
N ARG A 57 -1.29 -1.99 -7.92
CA ARG A 57 -1.20 -2.00 -9.39
C ARG A 57 -1.03 -3.42 -9.92
N GLU A 58 -1.67 -3.73 -11.04
CA GLU A 58 -1.64 -5.06 -11.65
C GLU A 58 -0.22 -5.56 -11.95
N LYS A 59 0.70 -4.66 -12.30
CA LYS A 59 2.11 -5.00 -12.59
C LYS A 59 2.96 -5.25 -11.33
N TRP A 60 2.42 -5.07 -10.13
CA TRP A 60 3.14 -5.33 -8.88
C TRP A 60 3.03 -6.81 -8.52
N VAL A 61 4.17 -7.50 -8.51
CA VAL A 61 4.23 -8.91 -8.15
C VAL A 61 4.25 -9.04 -6.63
N LYS A 62 3.16 -9.57 -6.07
CA LYS A 62 3.04 -9.83 -4.63
C LYS A 62 4.02 -10.93 -4.20
N ILE A 63 5.00 -10.58 -3.37
CA ILE A 63 5.94 -11.54 -2.74
C ILE A 63 5.26 -12.17 -1.53
N PHE A 64 4.68 -11.35 -0.66
CA PHE A 64 3.85 -11.82 0.44
C PHE A 64 2.76 -10.82 0.78
N TRP A 65 1.74 -11.34 1.44
CA TRP A 65 0.70 -10.58 2.10
C TRP A 65 0.25 -11.37 3.31
N ARG A 66 0.42 -10.80 4.51
CA ARG A 66 0.18 -11.53 5.75
C ARG A 66 -0.26 -10.61 6.87
N GLU A 67 -0.85 -11.23 7.89
CA GLU A 67 -1.08 -10.56 9.16
C GLU A 67 0.25 -10.17 9.83
N CYS A 68 0.30 -8.99 10.44
CA CYS A 68 1.46 -8.58 11.22
C CYS A 68 1.52 -9.35 12.53
N ARG A 69 2.63 -10.08 12.75
CA ARG A 69 2.82 -11.00 13.90
C ARG A 69 2.68 -10.34 15.27
N VAL A 70 3.04 -9.06 15.40
CA VAL A 70 3.04 -8.34 16.69
C VAL A 70 1.72 -7.58 16.91
N LYS A 71 1.13 -7.02 15.86
CA LYS A 71 -0.09 -6.21 15.93
C LYS A 71 -1.11 -6.76 14.95
N THR A 72 -1.93 -7.72 15.39
CA THR A 72 -2.84 -8.53 14.54
C THR A 72 -3.93 -7.74 13.82
N LYS A 73 -4.17 -6.48 14.24
CA LYS A 73 -5.04 -5.51 13.53
C LYS A 73 -4.38 -4.91 12.28
N PHE A 74 -3.12 -5.24 12.01
CA PHE A 74 -2.36 -4.79 10.85
C PHE A 74 -2.10 -5.95 9.90
N PHE A 75 -1.97 -5.61 8.63
CA PHE A 75 -1.36 -6.47 7.63
C PHE A 75 -0.04 -5.88 7.17
N GLU A 76 0.81 -6.71 6.59
CA GLU A 76 1.99 -6.29 5.87
C GLU A 76 2.08 -7.02 4.52
N ALA A 77 2.47 -6.28 3.50
CA ALA A 77 2.62 -6.78 2.16
C ALA A 77 3.92 -6.25 1.54
N LEU A 78 4.58 -7.12 0.77
CA LEU A 78 5.77 -6.77 0.00
C LEU A 78 5.51 -7.11 -1.46
N PHE A 79 5.80 -6.16 -2.33
CA PHE A 79 5.67 -6.27 -3.76
C PHE A 79 7.02 -6.06 -4.43
N LYS A 80 7.28 -6.84 -5.48
CA LYS A 80 8.33 -6.57 -6.46
C LYS A 80 7.69 -5.83 -7.63
N LEU A 81 8.29 -4.72 -8.02
CA LEU A 81 7.89 -3.99 -9.23
C LEU A 81 8.68 -4.55 -10.40
N ASN A 82 7.98 -4.94 -11.47
CA ASN A 82 8.57 -5.34 -12.75
C ASN A 82 8.54 -4.14 -13.71
N ASN A 83 9.08 -3.01 -13.28
CA ASN A 83 9.29 -1.88 -14.18
C ASN A 83 10.56 -2.18 -14.97
N GLU A 84 10.42 -2.90 -16.10
CA GLU A 84 11.49 -3.04 -17.07
C GLU A 84 11.95 -1.64 -17.49
N GLU A 85 13.26 -1.42 -17.49
CA GLU A 85 13.85 -0.24 -18.11
C GLU A 85 13.56 -0.33 -19.61
N ASN A 86 12.47 0.29 -20.06
CA ASN A 86 12.40 0.76 -21.43
C ASN A 86 13.46 1.88 -21.56
N SER A 87 14.72 1.48 -21.77
CA SER A 87 15.80 2.33 -22.27
C SER A 87 15.94 2.12 -23.76
#